data_AF-A0A6S6TAP7-F1
#
_entry.id   AF-A0A6S6TAP7-F1
#
_cell.length_a   1.000
_cell.length_b   1.000
_cell.length_c   1.000
_cell.angle_alpha   90.00
_cell.angle_beta   90.00
_cell.angle_gamma   90.00
#
_symmetry.space_group_name_H-M   'P 1'
#
loop_
_entity.id
_entity.type
_entity.pdbx_description
1 polymer ?
#
loop_
_entity_poly.entity_id
_entity_poly.type
_entity_poly.pdbx_seq_one_letter_code
_entity_poly.pdbx_strand_id
1 'polypeptide(L)' 'MSMPGIILGKDEPFEVAYRKFKKQVDRNLIVTEVKQRRYFEKPAETRKKQKISARKKIIKKLYTLRRYEARL' A
#
# COMPACT_ATOMS: atom_id res chain seq x y z
N MET A 1 -15.31 5.74 4.01
CA MET A 1 -14.08 5.48 3.23
C MET A 1 -14.44 5.72 1.78
N SER A 2 -14.03 6.85 1.19
CA SER A 2 -14.46 7.23 -0.16
C SER A 2 -13.79 6.33 -1.20
N MET A 3 -14.56 5.86 -2.19
CA MET A 3 -14.08 5.08 -3.33
C MET A 3 -12.89 5.82 -3.97
N PRO A 4 -11.75 5.17 -4.23
CA PRO A 4 -10.62 5.85 -4.82
C PRO A 4 -10.96 6.27 -6.25
N GLY A 5 -11.15 7.58 -6.41
CA GLY A 5 -11.27 8.26 -7.67
C GLY A 5 -10.35 9.48 -7.67
N ILE A 6 -9.81 9.79 -8.84
CA ILE A 6 -9.10 11.05 -9.08
C ILE A 6 -10.01 11.98 -9.89
N ILE A 7 -9.98 13.26 -9.55
CA ILE A 7 -10.61 14.30 -10.37
C ILE A 7 -9.50 14.85 -11.27
N LEU A 8 -9.73 14.82 -12.58
CA LEU A 8 -8.77 15.31 -13.56
C LEU A 8 -8.85 16.84 -13.66
N GLY A 9 -7.69 17.50 -13.70
CA GLY A 9 -7.60 18.90 -14.12
C GLY A 9 -7.78 19.02 -15.64
N LYS A 10 -8.19 20.20 -16.13
CA LYS A 10 -8.44 20.46 -17.56
C LYS A 10 -7.23 20.17 -18.47
N ASP A 11 -6.01 20.42 -17.98
CA ASP A 11 -4.77 20.27 -18.75
C ASP A 11 -3.82 19.21 -18.14
N GLU A 12 -4.33 18.25 -17.38
CA GLU A 12 -3.48 17.22 -16.77
C GLU A 12 -3.12 16.13 -17.79
N PRO A 13 -1.82 15.86 -18.05
CA PRO A 13 -1.42 14.76 -18.92
C PRO A 13 -1.86 13.40 -18.36
N PHE A 14 -2.30 12.51 -19.24
CA PHE A 14 -2.82 11.18 -18.88
C PHE A 14 -1.89 10.40 -17.94
N GLU A 15 -0.58 10.42 -18.19
CA GLU A 15 0.38 9.69 -17.36
C GLU A 15 0.46 10.20 -15.91
N VAL A 16 0.25 11.50 -15.72
CA VAL A 16 0.28 12.11 -14.38
C VAL A 16 -0.98 11.68 -13.63
N ALA A 17 -2.13 11.77 -14.28
CA ALA A 17 -3.40 11.28 -13.77
C ALA A 17 -3.33 9.78 -13.42
N TYR A 18 -2.86 8.94 -14.34
CA TYR A 18 -2.72 7.50 -14.10
C TYR A 18 -1.81 7.19 -12.90
N ARG A 19 -0.68 7.91 -12.76
CA ARG A 19 0.20 7.77 -11.60
C ARG A 19 -0.48 8.15 -10.29
N LYS A 20 -1.27 9.23 -10.26
CA LYS A 20 -2.08 9.63 -9.08
C LYS A 20 -3.10 8.56 -8.72
N PHE A 21 -3.85 8.06 -9.71
CA PHE A 21 -4.83 7.00 -9.53
C PHE A 21 -4.17 5.73 -8.98
N LYS A 22 -3.10 5.26 -9.63
CA LYS A 22 -2.35 4.07 -9.20
C LYS A 22 -1.85 4.23 -7.76
N LYS A 23 -1.29 5.38 -7.41
CA LYS A 23 -0.84 5.67 -6.03
C LYS A 23 -1.98 5.62 -5.02
N GLN A 24 -3.18 6.07 -5.37
CA GLN A 24 -4.36 6.04 -4.51
C GLN A 24 -4.89 4.60 -4.34
N VAL A 25 -4.96 3.83 -5.43
CA VAL A 25 -5.35 2.41 -5.41
C VAL A 25 -4.37 1.58 -4.57
N ASP A 26 -3.07 1.80 -4.76
CA ASP A 26 -2.01 1.11 -4.01
C ASP A 26 -2.03 1.48 -2.53
N ARG A 27 -2.27 2.77 -2.21
CA ARG A 27 -2.42 3.24 -0.82
C ARG A 27 -3.60 2.57 -0.12
N ASN A 28 -4.71 2.39 -0.84
CA ASN A 28 -5.92 1.77 -0.29
C ASN A 28 -5.85 0.24 -0.30
N LEU A 29 -4.76 -0.36 -0.79
CA LEU A 29 -4.50 -1.80 -0.78
C LEU A 29 -5.57 -2.64 -1.50
N ILE A 30 -6.34 -2.08 -2.45
CA ILE A 30 -7.49 -2.74 -3.09
C ILE A 30 -7.10 -4.10 -3.68
N VAL A 31 -6.03 -4.15 -4.47
CA VAL A 31 -5.56 -5.40 -5.11
C VAL A 31 -5.13 -6.43 -4.06
N THR A 32 -4.56 -5.97 -2.95
CA THR A 32 -4.14 -6.84 -1.85
C THR A 32 -5.35 -7.42 -1.12
N GLU A 33 -6.37 -6.60 -0.88
CA GLU A 33 -7.62 -6.99 -0.25
C GLU A 33 -8.40 -8.01 -1.10
N VAL A 34 -8.50 -7.77 -2.41
CA VAL A 34 -9.13 -8.73 -3.35
C VAL A 34 -8.41 -10.08 -3.32
N LYS A 35 -7.06 -10.09 -3.33
CA LYS A 35 -6.28 -11.34 -3.22
C LYS A 35 -6.49 -12.05 -1.89
N GLN A 36 -6.60 -11.32 -0.79
CA GLN A 36 -6.85 -11.89 0.54
C GLN A 36 -8.26 -12.46 0.67
N ARG A 37 -9.25 -11.84 0.03
CA ARG A 37 -10.66 -12.27 0.05
C ARG A 37 -11.01 -13.38 -0.94
N ARG A 38 -10.08 -13.77 -1.82
CA ARG A 38 -10.32 -14.78 -2.87
C ARG A 38 -10.72 -16.14 -2.31
N TYR A 39 -10.27 -16.48 -1.10
CA TYR A 39 -10.58 -17.74 -0.43
C TYR A 39 -10.83 -17.47 1.06
N PHE A 40 -11.58 -18.38 1.70
CA PHE A 40 -11.73 -18.35 3.14
C PHE A 40 -10.39 -18.69 3.80
N GLU A 41 -9.96 -17.83 4.72
CA GLU A 41 -8.80 -18.06 5.56
C GLU A 41 -9.23 -18.07 7.03
N LYS A 42 -8.75 -19.06 7.79
CA LYS A 42 -9.06 -19.16 9.21
C LYS A 42 -8.61 -17.88 9.93
N PRO A 43 -9.41 -17.31 10.85
CA PRO A 43 -9.08 -16.05 11.54
C PRO A 43 -7.72 -16.05 12.26
N ALA A 44 -7.20 -17.22 12.65
CA ALA A 44 -5.88 -17.36 13.24
C ALA A 44 -4.75 -17.09 12.23
N GLU A 45 -4.86 -17.62 11.01
CA GLU A 45 -3.88 -17.42 9.95
C GLU A 45 -3.89 -15.98 9.44
N THR A 46 -5.07 -15.36 9.30
CA THR A 46 -5.18 -13.94 8.96
C THR A 46 -4.48 -13.06 10.00
N ARG A 47 -4.70 -13.31 11.30
CA ARG A 47 -4.03 -12.59 12.40
C ARG A 47 -2.51 -12.80 12.41
N LYS A 48 -2.06 -14.03 12.12
CA LYS A 48 -0.63 -14.36 12.00
C LYS A 48 0.02 -13.59 10.84
N LYS A 49 -0.61 -13.59 9.65
CA LYS A 49 -0.14 -12.83 8.48
C LYS A 49 -0.08 -11.33 8.74
N GLN A 50 -1.09 -10.76 9.42
CA GLN A 50 -1.10 -9.34 9.80
C GLN A 50 0.05 -8.98 10.76
N LYS A 51 0.32 -9.82 11.77
CA LYS A 51 1.46 -9.61 12.68
C LYS A 51 2.80 -9.64 11.94
N ILE A 52 2.96 -10.58 10.99
CA ILE A 52 4.18 -10.70 10.19
C ILE A 52 4.36 -9.47 9.28
N SER A 53 3.30 -9.02 8.61
CA SER A 53 3.38 -7.86 7.71
C SER A 53 3.72 -6.57 8.47
N ALA A 54 3.13 -6.38 9.66
CA ALA A 54 3.44 -5.25 10.54
C ALA A 54 4.92 -5.26 10.97
N ARG A 55 5.43 -6.41 11.43
CA ARG A 55 6.85 -6.57 11.82
C ARG A 55 7.79 -6.27 10.66
N LYS A 56 7.52 -6.84 9.47
CA LYS A 56 8.32 -6.58 8.27
C LYS A 56 8.34 -5.10 7.89
N LYS A 57 7.21 -4.40 8.01
CA LYS A 57 7.09 -2.96 7.74
C LYS A 57 7.96 -2.12 8.69
N ILE A 58 7.97 -2.44 9.99
CA ILE A 58 8.78 -1.75 10.99
C ILE A 58 10.28 -1.97 10.71
N ILE A 59 10.70 -3.21 10.48
CA ILE A 59 12.10 -3.55 10.21
C ILE A 59 12.60 -2.81 8.95
N LYS A 60 11.80 -2.79 7.87
CA LYS A 60 12.14 -2.06 6.65
C LYS A 60 12.28 -0.55 6.90
N LYS A 61 11.41 0.03 7.73
CA LYS A 61 11.48 1.46 8.11
C LYS A 61 12.78 1.75 8.85
N LEU A 62 13.12 0.95 9.86
CA LEU A 62 14.35 1.10 10.66
C LEU A 62 15.61 0.96 9.80
N TYR A 63 15.66 -0.04 8.92
CA TYR A 63 16.77 -0.21 7.98
C TYR A 63 16.96 1.02 7.08
N THR A 64 15.85 1.58 6.57
CA THR A 64 15.89 2.76 5.69
C THR A 64 16.37 4.01 6.44
N LEU A 65 15.94 4.19 7.69
CA LEU A 65 16.39 5.31 8.54
C LEU A 65 17.89 5.22 8.84
N ARG A 66 18.36 4.07 9.30
CA ARG A 66 19.79 3.85 9.59
C ARG A 66 20.68 4.10 8.36
N ARG A 67 20.22 3.68 7.18
CA ARG A 67 20.94 3.95 5.93
C ARG A 67 21.01 5.43 5.59
N TYR A 68 19.97 6.20 5.92
CA TYR A 68 19.94 7.64 5.71
C TYR A 68 20.88 8.36 6.70
N GLU A 69 20.80 7.99 7.99
CA GLU A 69 21.70 8.50 9.03
C GLU A 69 23.17 8.23 8.72
N ALA A 70 23.51 7.05 8.19
CA ALA A 70 24.88 6.71 7.80
C ALA A 70 25.39 7.43 6.54
N ARG A 71 24.53 8.16 5.83
CA ARG A 71 24.90 8.91 4.60
C ARG A 71 25.07 10.40 4.87
N LEU A 72 24.57 10.89 6.00
CA LEU A 72 24.81 12.24 6.51
C LEU A 72 26.18 12.29 7.19
#